data_AF-A0A258EIA0-F1
#
_entry.id   AF-A0A258EIA0-F1
#
_cell.length_a   1.000
_cell.length_b   1.000
_cell.length_c   1.000
_cell.angle_alpha   90.00
_cell.angle_beta   90.00
_cell.angle_gamma   90.00
#
_symmetry.space_group_name_H-M   'P 1'
#
loop_
_entity.id
_entity.type
_entity.pdbx_description
1 polymer ?
#
loop_
_entity_poly.entity_id
_entity_poly.type
_entity_poly.pdbx_seq_one_letter_code
_entity_poly.pdbx_strand_id
1 'polypeptide(L)'
;MTRRKTIFGSLAAALGGGGLYWLLTRPPSAATVRSRMTGTLTPPQGPLNVFHLGHSLVNRDMPAMLAQLAPPGHAYNTQLGWGTTLQAHWGDAPINGFETENANPRFRPAREAVRSGDYDAIVLTEMVEIRASIRYYDSPVYLARWASEALQARPDVRLYLYETWHPLDDPEGWLERIDRDHERYWLSRVLGPALALLPDGTRIFLVPAGPVLAAFVRAVEAKGGVGNVRDRTDLFARAEDGTLDMIHLNDLGNYLVALTHFTVLYLKSPVGLPNALLRADGSSATAPSPEVARLMQETADSVIRKLGLSGAAA
;
A
#
# COMPACT_ATOMS: atom_id res chain seq x y z
N MET A 1 68.06 22.65 13.71
CA MET A 1 66.97 22.36 12.76
C MET A 1 67.21 20.95 12.26
N THR A 2 66.38 19.94 12.51
CA THR A 2 65.03 19.75 11.94
C THR A 2 64.26 18.71 12.77
N ARG A 3 63.04 19.05 13.22
CA ARG A 3 62.06 18.11 13.77
C ARG A 3 61.29 17.46 12.61
N ARG A 4 61.30 16.14 12.51
CA ARG A 4 60.27 15.34 11.84
C ARG A 4 60.02 14.10 12.68
N LYS A 5 58.77 13.92 13.12
CA LYS A 5 58.04 12.65 13.32
C LYS A 5 56.92 12.84 14.34
N THR A 6 55.74 13.23 13.87
CA THR A 6 54.45 12.67 14.34
C THR A 6 53.31 13.09 13.40
N ILE A 7 52.95 12.24 12.44
CA ILE A 7 51.57 12.19 11.89
C ILE A 7 51.31 10.71 11.52
N PHE A 8 50.88 9.92 12.48
CA PHE A 8 50.24 8.61 12.27
C PHE A 8 49.17 8.46 13.35
N GLY A 9 48.12 9.27 13.28
CA GLY A 9 47.07 9.29 14.30
C GLY A 9 45.69 9.74 13.83
N SER A 10 45.46 9.90 12.52
CA SER A 10 44.23 10.52 12.01
C SER A 10 43.43 9.67 11.03
N LEU A 11 43.94 8.55 10.52
CA LEU A 11 43.17 7.71 9.58
C LEU A 11 42.22 6.69 10.25
N ALA A 12 42.54 6.23 11.47
CA ALA A 12 41.71 5.22 12.17
C ALA A 12 40.40 5.80 12.74
N ALA A 13 40.41 7.08 13.16
CA ALA A 13 39.23 7.73 13.74
C ALA A 13 38.16 8.08 12.67
N ALA A 14 38.57 8.41 11.44
CA ALA A 14 37.64 8.71 10.35
C ALA A 14 36.90 7.47 9.83
N LEU A 15 37.58 6.30 9.79
CA LEU A 15 36.96 5.03 9.41
C LEU A 15 36.06 4.45 10.52
N GLY A 16 36.45 4.61 11.78
CA GLY A 16 35.62 4.20 12.93
C GLY A 16 34.36 5.05 13.10
N GLY A 17 34.48 6.38 12.92
CA GLY A 17 33.34 7.31 13.01
C GLY A 17 32.35 7.16 11.86
N GLY A 18 32.83 6.98 10.62
CA GLY A 18 31.98 6.73 9.45
C GLY A 18 31.30 5.36 9.51
N GLY A 19 32.01 4.31 9.95
CA GLY A 19 31.46 2.98 10.15
C GLY A 19 30.39 2.96 11.24
N LEU A 20 30.64 3.61 12.39
CA LEU A 20 29.69 3.72 13.49
C LEU A 20 28.49 4.59 13.11
N TYR A 21 28.69 5.73 12.45
CA TYR A 21 27.60 6.58 11.94
C TYR A 21 26.74 5.84 10.91
N TRP A 22 27.34 5.08 10.00
CA TRP A 22 26.61 4.28 9.03
C TRP A 22 25.88 3.09 9.67
N LEU A 23 26.46 2.46 10.70
CA LEU A 23 25.78 1.44 11.51
C LEU A 23 24.60 2.02 12.30
N LEU A 24 24.72 3.24 12.81
CA LEU A 24 23.68 3.95 13.57
C LEU A 24 22.60 4.60 12.69
N THR A 25 22.88 4.84 11.41
CA THR A 25 21.92 5.44 10.44
C THR A 25 21.39 4.43 9.43
N ARG A 26 21.73 3.14 9.58
CA ARG A 26 21.22 2.09 8.70
C ARG A 26 19.71 1.93 8.90
N PRO A 27 18.93 1.91 7.80
CA PRO A 27 17.51 1.61 7.89
C PRO A 27 17.29 0.24 8.54
N PRO A 28 16.19 0.03 9.30
CA PRO A 28 15.85 -1.28 9.84
C PRO A 28 15.80 -2.33 8.74
N SER A 29 16.32 -3.53 9.02
CA SER A 29 16.24 -4.64 8.08
C SER A 29 14.79 -5.12 7.93
N ALA A 30 14.43 -5.66 6.76
CA ALA A 30 13.11 -6.27 6.57
C ALA A 30 12.78 -7.35 7.61
N ALA A 31 13.77 -8.14 8.06
CA ALA A 31 13.60 -9.13 9.12
C ALA A 31 13.23 -8.48 10.46
N THR A 32 13.88 -7.36 10.81
CA THR A 32 13.53 -6.56 12.01
C THR A 32 12.11 -6.01 11.92
N VAL A 33 11.72 -5.50 10.75
CA VAL A 33 10.35 -5.00 10.51
C VAL A 33 9.33 -6.13 10.65
N ARG A 34 9.57 -7.29 10.02
CA ARG A 34 8.72 -8.50 10.16
C ARG A 34 8.56 -8.92 11.62
N SER A 35 9.65 -8.93 12.39
CA SER A 35 9.60 -9.23 13.82
C SER A 35 8.73 -8.24 14.60
N ARG A 36 8.82 -6.94 14.30
CA ARG A 36 7.97 -5.91 14.95
C ARG A 36 6.51 -6.03 14.54
N MET A 37 6.25 -6.43 13.30
CA MET A 37 4.90 -6.61 12.76
C MET A 37 4.27 -7.95 13.11
N THR A 38 5.00 -8.84 13.79
CA THR A 38 4.50 -10.15 14.20
C THR A 38 3.28 -9.99 15.12
N GLY A 39 2.26 -10.80 14.86
CA GLY A 39 1.06 -10.87 15.65
C GLY A 39 -0.20 -10.75 14.80
N THR A 40 -1.26 -11.37 15.27
CA THR A 40 -2.56 -11.38 14.60
C THR A 40 -3.49 -10.36 15.24
N LEU A 41 -4.36 -9.78 14.42
CA LEU A 41 -5.49 -8.99 14.87
C LEU A 41 -6.71 -9.89 15.03
N THR A 42 -7.61 -9.51 15.94
CA THR A 42 -8.93 -10.14 16.04
C THR A 42 -9.80 -9.68 14.86
N PRO A 43 -10.42 -10.60 14.09
CA PRO A 43 -11.37 -10.22 13.05
C PRO A 43 -12.46 -9.31 13.60
N PRO A 44 -12.80 -8.21 12.90
CA PRO A 44 -13.88 -7.35 13.33
C PRO A 44 -15.22 -8.11 13.26
N GLN A 45 -16.08 -7.87 14.26
CA GLN A 45 -17.37 -8.56 14.37
C GLN A 45 -18.46 -7.93 13.50
N GLY A 46 -18.26 -6.68 13.06
CA GLY A 46 -19.22 -5.91 12.28
C GLY A 46 -18.56 -5.16 11.11
N PRO A 47 -19.32 -4.30 10.42
CA PRO A 47 -18.79 -3.41 9.40
C PRO A 47 -17.75 -2.44 9.99
N LEU A 48 -16.87 -1.95 9.12
CA LEU A 48 -15.86 -0.95 9.47
C LEU A 48 -16.15 0.41 8.82
N ASN A 49 -15.80 1.49 9.51
CA ASN A 49 -15.58 2.80 8.91
C ASN A 49 -14.10 2.93 8.52
N VAL A 50 -13.79 3.15 7.25
CA VAL A 50 -12.41 3.16 6.73
C VAL A 50 -12.07 4.48 6.03
N PHE A 51 -10.92 5.06 6.35
CA PHE A 51 -10.39 6.20 5.60
C PHE A 51 -9.25 5.75 4.70
N HIS A 52 -9.35 6.05 3.39
CA HIS A 52 -8.27 5.82 2.44
C HIS A 52 -7.61 7.14 2.06
N LEU A 53 -6.32 7.27 2.37
CA LEU A 53 -5.50 8.40 1.96
C LEU A 53 -4.51 7.97 0.88
N GLY A 54 -4.50 8.67 -0.25
CA GLY A 54 -3.54 8.38 -1.30
C GLY A 54 -3.86 9.07 -2.62
N HIS A 55 -3.71 8.33 -3.71
CA HIS A 55 -3.70 8.90 -5.05
C HIS A 55 -4.43 8.00 -6.05
N SER A 56 -4.22 8.22 -7.35
CA SER A 56 -4.89 7.51 -8.45
C SER A 56 -4.78 5.98 -8.43
N LEU A 57 -3.88 5.36 -7.64
CA LEU A 57 -3.83 3.89 -7.46
C LEU A 57 -4.73 3.37 -6.34
N VAL A 58 -5.24 4.26 -5.49
CA VAL A 58 -6.41 3.98 -4.65
C VAL A 58 -7.66 4.12 -5.52
N ASN A 59 -7.72 5.17 -6.36
CA ASN A 59 -8.87 5.57 -7.17
C ASN A 59 -10.22 5.59 -6.41
N ARG A 60 -11.31 5.78 -7.16
CA ARG A 60 -12.67 5.84 -6.59
C ARG A 60 -13.36 4.48 -6.59
N ASP A 61 -13.02 3.62 -7.56
CA ASP A 61 -13.71 2.36 -7.82
C ASP A 61 -13.31 1.28 -6.83
N MET A 62 -12.03 1.16 -6.49
CA MET A 62 -11.57 0.12 -5.56
C MET A 62 -12.27 0.23 -4.19
N PRO A 63 -12.32 1.40 -3.51
CA PRO A 63 -13.07 1.51 -2.24
C PRO A 63 -14.58 1.25 -2.41
N ALA A 64 -15.16 1.61 -3.56
CA ALA A 64 -16.57 1.32 -3.85
C ALA A 64 -16.84 -0.18 -4.05
N MET A 65 -15.92 -0.90 -4.70
CA MET A 65 -15.96 -2.36 -4.84
C MET A 65 -15.77 -3.04 -3.48
N LEU A 66 -14.82 -2.58 -2.67
CA LEU A 66 -14.61 -3.06 -1.30
C LEU A 66 -15.90 -2.95 -0.47
N ALA A 67 -16.63 -1.84 -0.57
CA ALA A 67 -17.87 -1.64 0.18
C ALA A 67 -18.97 -2.64 -0.18
N GLN A 68 -19.01 -3.14 -1.43
CA GLN A 68 -19.94 -4.16 -1.87
C GLN A 68 -19.55 -5.58 -1.41
N LEU A 69 -18.25 -5.80 -1.19
CA LEU A 69 -17.70 -7.07 -0.70
C LEU A 69 -17.77 -7.18 0.83
N ALA A 70 -17.79 -6.03 1.53
CA ALA A 70 -17.81 -5.93 2.97
C ALA A 70 -19.18 -6.27 3.59
N PRO A 71 -19.24 -6.60 4.91
CA PRO A 71 -20.49 -6.71 5.64
C PRO A 71 -21.37 -5.45 5.51
N PRO A 72 -22.71 -5.60 5.53
CA PRO A 72 -23.62 -4.46 5.48
C PRO A 72 -23.30 -3.41 6.54
N GLY A 73 -23.30 -2.14 6.11
CA GLY A 73 -22.97 -0.99 6.97
C GLY A 73 -21.52 -0.53 6.87
N HIS A 74 -20.67 -1.19 6.07
CA HIS A 74 -19.32 -0.67 5.80
C HIS A 74 -19.41 0.71 5.13
N ALA A 75 -18.65 1.65 5.68
CA ALA A 75 -18.55 3.00 5.14
C ALA A 75 -17.09 3.35 4.91
N TYR A 76 -16.87 4.22 3.94
CA TYR A 76 -15.53 4.74 3.67
C TYR A 76 -15.57 6.20 3.27
N ASN A 77 -14.44 6.86 3.51
CA ASN A 77 -14.13 8.16 2.95
C ASN A 77 -12.74 8.13 2.31
N THR A 78 -12.49 9.08 1.42
CA THR A 78 -11.21 9.20 0.71
C THR A 78 -10.72 10.64 0.67
N GLN A 79 -9.41 10.82 0.57
CA GLN A 79 -8.82 12.02 0.00
C GLN A 79 -7.75 11.59 -1.02
N LEU A 80 -7.90 12.06 -2.25
CA LEU A 80 -7.13 11.59 -3.40
C LEU A 80 -6.44 12.75 -4.15
N GLY A 81 -5.52 12.39 -5.05
CA GLY A 81 -4.98 13.26 -6.09
C GLY A 81 -4.10 12.48 -7.07
N TRP A 82 -3.47 13.15 -8.02
CA TRP A 82 -2.64 12.51 -9.04
C TRP A 82 -1.19 12.38 -8.56
N GLY A 83 -0.75 11.14 -8.33
CA GLY A 83 0.59 10.86 -7.81
C GLY A 83 0.89 11.57 -6.49
N THR A 84 -0.11 11.80 -5.65
CA THR A 84 0.03 12.59 -4.42
C THR A 84 0.86 11.86 -3.36
N THR A 85 1.80 12.58 -2.74
CA THR A 85 2.61 12.06 -1.64
C THR A 85 1.89 12.20 -0.30
N LEU A 86 2.27 11.39 0.69
CA LEU A 86 1.80 11.55 2.08
C LEU A 86 2.14 12.93 2.65
N GLN A 87 3.26 13.53 2.21
CA GLN A 87 3.67 14.90 2.52
C GLN A 87 2.70 15.95 1.96
N ALA A 88 2.32 15.84 0.68
CA ALA A 88 1.40 16.81 0.08
C ALA A 88 0.03 16.80 0.77
N HIS A 89 -0.48 15.61 1.13
CA HIS A 89 -1.71 15.49 1.91
C HIS A 89 -1.64 16.18 3.29
N TRP A 90 -0.45 16.31 3.87
CA TRP A 90 -0.27 17.00 5.15
C TRP A 90 -0.51 18.52 5.04
N GLY A 91 -0.41 19.06 3.83
CA GLY A 91 -0.55 20.49 3.54
C GLY A 91 0.77 21.20 3.20
N ASP A 92 1.86 20.45 3.06
CA ASP A 92 3.19 21.02 2.81
C ASP A 92 3.48 21.21 1.31
N ALA A 93 2.60 20.71 0.44
CA ALA A 93 2.64 20.90 -1.00
C ALA A 93 1.21 20.86 -1.60
N PRO A 94 0.97 21.50 -2.76
CA PRO A 94 -0.30 21.38 -3.46
C PRO A 94 -0.56 19.94 -3.92
N ILE A 95 -1.84 19.57 -4.04
CA ILE A 95 -2.26 18.26 -4.52
C ILE A 95 -2.78 18.41 -5.95
N ASN A 96 -2.08 17.82 -6.91
CA ASN A 96 -2.53 17.81 -8.31
C ASN A 96 -3.83 17.00 -8.46
N GLY A 97 -4.75 17.49 -9.27
CA GLY A 97 -6.04 16.83 -9.51
C GLY A 97 -6.98 16.81 -8.29
N PHE A 98 -6.69 17.56 -7.22
CA PHE A 98 -7.45 17.49 -5.96
C PHE A 98 -8.96 17.70 -6.16
N GLU A 99 -9.36 18.81 -6.79
CA GLU A 99 -10.78 19.10 -7.01
C GLU A 99 -11.45 18.02 -7.83
N THR A 100 -10.81 17.56 -8.91
CA THR A 100 -11.31 16.49 -9.76
C THR A 100 -11.49 15.23 -8.94
N GLU A 101 -10.43 14.67 -8.36
CA GLU A 101 -10.46 13.37 -7.65
C GLU A 101 -11.45 13.36 -6.49
N ASN A 102 -11.65 14.50 -5.83
CA ASN A 102 -12.47 14.63 -4.63
C ASN A 102 -13.87 15.24 -4.87
N ALA A 103 -14.27 15.48 -6.12
CA ALA A 103 -15.63 15.91 -6.49
C ALA A 103 -16.67 14.78 -6.37
N ASN A 104 -16.79 14.19 -5.18
CA ASN A 104 -17.70 13.09 -4.89
C ASN A 104 -18.14 13.08 -3.41
N PRO A 105 -19.28 12.46 -3.05
CA PRO A 105 -19.78 12.46 -1.67
C PRO A 105 -18.93 11.68 -0.66
N ARG A 106 -17.91 10.93 -1.10
CA ARG A 106 -17.01 10.17 -0.23
C ARG A 106 -15.77 10.96 0.16
N PHE A 107 -15.56 12.15 -0.39
CA PHE A 107 -14.46 13.01 0.00
C PHE A 107 -14.59 13.45 1.47
N ARG A 108 -13.46 13.41 2.19
CA ARG A 108 -13.29 14.11 3.46
C ARG A 108 -11.86 14.63 3.58
N PRO A 109 -11.63 15.89 4.04
CA PRO A 109 -10.29 16.42 4.23
C PRO A 109 -9.45 15.53 5.17
N ALA A 110 -8.24 15.15 4.75
CA ALA A 110 -7.48 14.09 5.45
C ALA A 110 -7.13 14.42 6.89
N ARG A 111 -6.73 15.66 7.19
CA ARG A 111 -6.42 16.07 8.57
C ARG A 111 -7.64 16.06 9.47
N GLU A 112 -8.80 16.44 8.95
CA GLU A 112 -10.06 16.37 9.68
C GLU A 112 -10.46 14.92 9.93
N ALA A 113 -10.40 14.09 8.87
CA ALA A 113 -10.75 12.67 8.94
C ALA A 113 -9.88 11.90 9.93
N VAL A 114 -8.56 12.06 9.87
CA VAL A 114 -7.62 11.34 10.73
C VAL A 114 -7.75 11.77 12.20
N ARG A 115 -8.03 13.06 12.45
CA ARG A 115 -8.13 13.62 13.81
C ARG A 115 -9.48 13.41 14.48
N SER A 116 -10.50 12.97 13.74
CA SER A 116 -11.84 12.83 14.31
C SER A 116 -12.00 11.61 15.21
N GLY A 117 -11.23 10.55 14.96
CA GLY A 117 -11.39 9.26 15.65
C GLY A 117 -12.55 8.41 15.14
N ASP A 118 -13.24 8.83 14.08
CA ASP A 118 -14.45 8.17 13.55
C ASP A 118 -14.18 6.82 12.86
N TYR A 119 -12.92 6.56 12.49
CA TYR A 119 -12.53 5.44 11.65
C TYR A 119 -11.98 4.28 12.46
N ASP A 120 -12.43 3.07 12.15
CA ASP A 120 -11.89 1.83 12.71
C ASP A 120 -10.55 1.46 12.07
N ALA A 121 -10.36 1.86 10.82
CA ALA A 121 -9.12 1.66 10.08
C ALA A 121 -8.76 2.87 9.20
N ILE A 122 -7.46 3.14 9.10
CA ILE A 122 -6.90 4.14 8.20
C ILE A 122 -5.87 3.46 7.30
N VAL A 123 -6.08 3.57 5.98
CA VAL A 123 -5.23 3.02 4.94
C VAL A 123 -4.46 4.16 4.29
N LEU A 124 -3.13 4.13 4.44
CA LEU A 124 -2.21 5.17 3.97
C LEU A 124 -1.42 4.62 2.78
N THR A 125 -1.34 5.40 1.70
CA THR A 125 -0.61 5.01 0.48
C THR A 125 0.38 6.10 0.13
N GLU A 126 1.63 5.72 -0.15
CA GLU A 126 2.64 6.65 -0.65
C GLU A 126 2.67 6.66 -2.18
N MET A 127 3.03 7.81 -2.76
CA MET A 127 3.20 8.03 -4.19
C MET A 127 4.06 6.94 -4.85
N VAL A 128 3.62 6.54 -6.05
CA VAL A 128 4.48 5.91 -7.06
C VAL A 128 5.07 7.03 -7.94
N GLU A 129 6.37 7.09 -8.17
CA GLU A 129 7.37 6.04 -7.97
C GLU A 129 8.01 6.04 -6.56
N ILE A 130 8.09 4.87 -5.92
CA ILE A 130 8.46 4.72 -4.51
C ILE A 130 9.89 5.17 -4.19
N ARG A 131 10.85 5.02 -5.11
CA ARG A 131 12.23 5.50 -4.93
C ARG A 131 12.27 7.02 -4.95
N ALA A 132 11.48 7.67 -5.80
CA ALA A 132 11.35 9.12 -5.79
C ALA A 132 10.71 9.60 -4.47
N SER A 133 9.64 8.94 -4.03
CA SER A 133 8.98 9.18 -2.72
C SER A 133 9.98 9.15 -1.56
N ILE A 134 10.74 8.05 -1.45
CA ILE A 134 11.77 7.87 -0.42
C ILE A 134 12.89 8.92 -0.52
N ARG A 135 13.28 9.32 -1.73
CA ARG A 135 14.42 10.21 -1.95
C ARG A 135 14.12 11.67 -1.65
N TYR A 136 12.89 12.12 -1.91
CA TYR A 136 12.59 13.55 -1.97
C TYR A 136 11.45 14.03 -1.06
N TYR A 137 10.65 13.12 -0.48
CA TYR A 137 9.39 13.50 0.16
C TYR A 137 9.22 12.99 1.59
N ASP A 138 10.31 12.55 2.22
CA ASP A 138 10.34 12.10 3.63
C ASP A 138 9.23 11.10 3.99
N SER A 139 8.93 10.17 3.07
CA SER A 139 7.86 9.16 3.21
C SER A 139 7.74 8.53 4.60
N PRO A 140 8.83 8.03 5.24
CA PRO A 140 8.70 7.46 6.59
C PRO A 140 8.27 8.47 7.65
N VAL A 141 8.69 9.74 7.54
CA VAL A 141 8.33 10.79 8.50
C VAL A 141 6.84 11.11 8.38
N TYR A 142 6.30 11.26 7.18
CA TYR A 142 4.88 11.56 7.01
C TYR A 142 3.99 10.36 7.31
N LEU A 143 4.43 9.13 7.00
CA LEU A 143 3.75 7.93 7.48
C LEU A 143 3.64 7.92 9.01
N ALA A 144 4.73 8.21 9.72
CA ALA A 144 4.73 8.29 11.19
C ALA A 144 3.85 9.46 11.73
N ARG A 145 3.84 10.62 11.06
CA ARG A 145 2.98 11.75 11.45
C ARG A 145 1.50 11.40 11.34
N TRP A 146 1.08 10.85 10.20
CA TRP A 146 -0.30 10.40 10.00
C TRP A 146 -0.72 9.33 11.02
N ALA A 147 0.13 8.33 11.22
CA ALA A 147 -0.08 7.30 12.23
C ALA A 147 -0.20 7.88 13.65
N SER A 148 0.63 8.87 14.00
CA SER A 148 0.59 9.51 15.32
C SER A 148 -0.72 10.26 15.56
N GLU A 149 -1.18 11.04 14.58
CA GLU A 149 -2.45 11.78 14.67
C GLU A 149 -3.64 10.81 14.80
N ALA A 150 -3.64 9.72 14.03
CA ALA A 150 -4.65 8.68 14.11
C ALA A 150 -4.70 8.03 15.50
N LEU A 151 -3.55 7.65 16.05
CA LEU A 151 -3.45 7.02 17.37
C LEU A 151 -3.84 7.97 18.50
N GLN A 152 -3.55 9.28 18.35
CA GLN A 152 -3.98 10.30 19.31
C GLN A 152 -5.50 10.46 19.31
N ALA A 153 -6.14 10.43 18.14
CA ALA A 153 -7.59 10.52 18.02
C ALA A 153 -8.31 9.24 18.47
N ARG A 154 -7.74 8.07 18.16
CA ARG A 154 -8.30 6.76 18.50
C ARG A 154 -7.18 5.75 18.81
N PRO A 155 -6.89 5.44 20.09
CA PRO A 155 -5.77 4.57 20.46
C PRO A 155 -5.83 3.13 19.94
N ASP A 156 -7.02 2.61 19.62
CA ASP A 156 -7.23 1.25 19.09
C ASP A 156 -7.40 1.21 17.56
N VAL A 157 -7.18 2.33 16.85
CA VAL A 157 -7.31 2.39 15.39
C VAL A 157 -6.37 1.41 14.69
N ARG A 158 -6.87 0.76 13.64
CA ARG A 158 -6.05 -0.13 12.80
C ARG A 158 -5.37 0.69 11.71
N LEU A 159 -4.04 0.69 11.70
CA LEU A 159 -3.25 1.40 10.71
C LEU A 159 -2.74 0.44 9.64
N TYR A 160 -2.87 0.86 8.38
CA TYR A 160 -2.36 0.12 7.24
C TYR A 160 -1.53 0.98 6.31
N LEU A 161 -0.44 0.40 5.79
CA LEU A 161 0.31 0.91 4.65
C LEU A 161 -0.08 0.07 3.43
N TYR A 162 -0.62 0.75 2.41
CA TYR A 162 -1.00 0.14 1.14
C TYR A 162 0.21 0.11 0.21
N GLU A 163 0.74 -1.10 0.00
CA GLU A 163 1.81 -1.39 -0.94
C GLU A 163 1.26 -1.57 -2.36
N THR A 164 1.63 -0.64 -3.23
CA THR A 164 1.21 -0.55 -4.64
C THR A 164 2.20 -1.26 -5.57
N TRP A 165 2.04 -1.07 -6.88
CA TRP A 165 2.81 -1.70 -7.96
C TRP A 165 3.54 -0.67 -8.83
N HIS A 166 4.19 -1.15 -9.89
CA HIS A 166 4.98 -0.33 -10.82
C HIS A 166 4.34 -0.26 -12.21
N PRO A 167 4.80 0.64 -13.10
CA PRO A 167 4.40 0.63 -14.50
C PRO A 167 4.81 -0.68 -15.19
N LEU A 168 3.97 -1.20 -16.08
CA LEU A 168 4.21 -2.45 -16.81
C LEU A 168 5.47 -2.41 -17.68
N ASP A 169 5.85 -1.23 -18.14
CA ASP A 169 7.01 -0.94 -18.98
C ASP A 169 8.26 -0.55 -18.18
N ASP A 170 8.28 -0.79 -16.87
CA ASP A 170 9.47 -0.54 -16.04
C ASP A 170 10.69 -1.31 -16.59
N PRO A 171 11.82 -0.63 -16.86
CA PRO A 171 12.97 -1.24 -17.53
C PRO A 171 13.66 -2.34 -16.72
N GLU A 172 13.44 -2.40 -15.40
CA GLU A 172 13.95 -3.47 -14.55
C GLU A 172 13.03 -4.71 -14.53
N GLY A 173 11.86 -4.63 -15.15
CA GLY A 173 10.84 -5.69 -15.19
C GLY A 173 9.81 -5.54 -14.07
N TRP A 174 8.53 -5.59 -14.44
CA TRP A 174 7.42 -5.35 -13.51
C TRP A 174 7.37 -6.36 -12.35
N LEU A 175 7.54 -7.67 -12.63
CA LEU A 175 7.53 -8.71 -11.59
C LEU A 175 8.77 -8.63 -10.70
N GLU A 176 9.93 -8.39 -11.30
CA GLU A 176 11.22 -8.28 -10.63
C GLU A 176 11.23 -7.08 -9.67
N ARG A 177 10.63 -5.96 -10.09
CA ARG A 177 10.47 -4.78 -9.25
C ARG A 177 9.57 -5.05 -8.06
N ILE A 178 8.39 -5.66 -8.26
CA ILE A 178 7.49 -6.00 -7.14
C ILE A 178 8.21 -6.89 -6.12
N ASP A 179 8.89 -7.95 -6.56
CA ASP A 179 9.56 -8.88 -5.65
C ASP A 179 10.69 -8.20 -4.85
N ARG A 180 11.50 -7.38 -5.52
CA ARG A 180 12.66 -6.73 -4.90
C ARG A 180 12.26 -5.57 -4.00
N ASP A 181 11.32 -4.76 -4.44
CA ASP A 181 10.97 -3.50 -3.80
C ASP A 181 10.14 -3.72 -2.52
N HIS A 182 9.46 -4.86 -2.39
CA HIS A 182 8.74 -5.26 -1.17
C HIS A 182 9.62 -5.14 0.08
N GLU A 183 10.70 -5.93 0.15
CA GLU A 183 11.58 -5.87 1.32
C GLU A 183 12.49 -4.64 1.31
N ARG A 184 12.98 -4.29 0.12
CA ARG A 184 14.00 -3.24 -0.04
C ARG A 184 13.46 -1.86 0.25
N TYR A 185 12.26 -1.51 -0.21
CA TYR A 185 11.72 -0.17 -0.12
C TYR A 185 10.54 -0.09 0.83
N TRP A 186 9.50 -0.91 0.61
CA TRP A 186 8.29 -0.86 1.44
C TRP A 186 8.60 -1.18 2.91
N LEU A 187 9.29 -2.29 3.18
CA LEU A 187 9.67 -2.64 4.55
C LEU A 187 10.84 -1.79 5.05
N SER A 188 11.99 -1.87 4.39
CA SER A 188 13.23 -1.35 4.98
C SER A 188 13.34 0.18 4.91
N ARG A 189 12.65 0.86 3.99
CA ARG A 189 12.86 2.31 3.75
C ARG A 189 11.66 3.19 4.05
N VAL A 190 10.46 2.61 4.11
CA VAL A 190 9.23 3.33 4.46
C VAL A 190 8.72 2.87 5.82
N LEU A 191 8.26 1.62 5.92
CA LEU A 191 7.60 1.12 7.13
C LEU A 191 8.53 1.06 8.34
N GLY A 192 9.71 0.46 8.19
CA GLY A 192 10.68 0.31 9.27
C GLY A 192 11.10 1.64 9.91
N PRO A 193 11.59 2.62 9.12
CA PRO A 193 11.93 3.93 9.65
C PRO A 193 10.74 4.68 10.23
N ALA A 194 9.53 4.56 9.66
CA ALA A 194 8.32 5.16 10.24
C ALA A 194 8.01 4.57 11.62
N LEU A 195 8.07 3.24 11.76
CA LEU A 195 7.87 2.55 13.03
C LEU A 195 8.90 2.98 14.08
N ALA A 196 10.16 3.24 13.70
CA ALA A 196 11.18 3.73 14.62
C ALA A 196 10.90 5.13 15.20
N LEU A 197 10.01 5.90 14.56
CA LEU A 197 9.55 7.22 15.04
C LEU A 197 8.28 7.14 15.89
N LEU A 198 7.66 5.97 15.99
CA LEU A 198 6.41 5.72 16.69
C LEU A 198 6.66 5.00 18.02
N PRO A 199 5.74 5.11 19.00
CA PRO A 199 5.84 4.39 20.26
C PRO A 199 6.12 2.89 20.08
N ASP A 200 6.83 2.32 21.04
CA ASP A 200 7.08 0.88 21.06
C ASP A 200 5.76 0.11 21.08
N GLY A 201 5.70 -0.96 20.28
CA GLY A 201 4.50 -1.78 20.10
C GLY A 201 3.50 -1.24 19.05
N THR A 202 3.67 -0.02 18.53
CA THR A 202 2.88 0.44 17.37
C THR A 202 3.14 -0.47 16.16
N ARG A 203 2.05 -0.83 15.47
CA ARG A 203 2.04 -1.66 14.26
C ARG A 203 1.27 -0.93 13.15
N ILE A 204 1.83 -0.94 11.95
CA ILE A 204 1.18 -0.48 10.71
C ILE A 204 1.22 -1.67 9.74
N PHE A 205 0.09 -2.34 9.57
CA PHE A 205 0.00 -3.58 8.78
C PHE A 205 0.04 -3.29 7.28
N LEU A 206 0.42 -4.28 6.46
CA LEU A 206 0.43 -4.11 5.01
C LEU A 206 -0.88 -4.52 4.36
N VAL A 207 -1.32 -3.72 3.37
CA VAL A 207 -2.21 -4.16 2.29
C VAL A 207 -1.33 -4.43 1.06
N PRO A 208 -0.99 -5.70 0.76
CA PRO A 208 0.06 -6.03 -0.21
C PRO A 208 -0.48 -6.20 -1.64
N ALA A 209 -1.03 -5.16 -2.25
CA ALA A 209 -1.67 -5.31 -3.56
C ALA A 209 -0.66 -5.63 -4.68
N GLY A 210 0.53 -5.01 -4.66
CA GLY A 210 1.61 -5.34 -5.59
C GLY A 210 1.95 -6.84 -5.56
N PRO A 211 2.32 -7.42 -4.40
CA PRO A 211 2.54 -8.85 -4.25
C PRO A 211 1.37 -9.74 -4.67
N VAL A 212 0.11 -9.35 -4.39
CA VAL A 212 -1.07 -10.09 -4.83
C VAL A 212 -1.23 -10.08 -6.35
N LEU A 213 -1.08 -8.91 -6.98
CA LEU A 213 -1.12 -8.76 -8.44
C LEU A 213 -0.05 -9.63 -9.10
N ALA A 214 1.19 -9.58 -8.60
CA ALA A 214 2.29 -10.38 -9.13
C ALA A 214 2.03 -11.90 -9.00
N ALA A 215 1.49 -12.35 -7.87
CA ALA A 215 1.12 -13.76 -7.68
C ALA A 215 0.02 -14.20 -8.64
N PHE A 216 -1.01 -13.37 -8.84
CA PHE A 216 -2.12 -13.66 -9.74
C PHE A 216 -1.65 -13.70 -11.21
N VAL A 217 -0.87 -12.71 -11.63
CA VAL A 217 -0.28 -12.63 -12.98
C VAL A 217 0.56 -13.88 -13.28
N ARG A 218 1.44 -14.29 -12.36
CA ARG A 218 2.22 -15.52 -12.52
C ARG A 218 1.33 -16.74 -12.70
N ALA A 219 0.25 -16.86 -11.92
CA ALA A 219 -0.67 -17.98 -12.00
C ALA A 219 -1.45 -18.03 -13.32
N VAL A 220 -1.84 -16.88 -13.85
CA VAL A 220 -2.52 -16.76 -15.15
C VAL A 220 -1.56 -17.07 -16.31
N GLU A 221 -0.40 -16.41 -16.33
CA GLU A 221 0.56 -16.54 -17.42
C GLU A 221 1.15 -17.96 -17.49
N ALA A 222 1.37 -18.62 -16.35
CA ALA A 222 1.79 -20.02 -16.31
C ALA A 222 0.75 -21.00 -16.91
N LYS A 223 -0.52 -20.60 -16.98
CA LYS A 223 -1.61 -21.38 -17.61
C LYS A 223 -1.84 -20.99 -19.07
N GLY A 224 -1.15 -19.97 -19.58
CA GLY A 224 -1.40 -19.40 -20.91
C GLY A 224 -2.68 -18.58 -20.99
N GLY A 225 -3.19 -18.08 -19.86
CA GLY A 225 -4.47 -17.39 -19.74
C GLY A 225 -5.50 -18.18 -18.92
N VAL A 226 -6.46 -17.46 -18.35
CA VAL A 226 -7.60 -18.00 -17.59
C VAL A 226 -8.83 -17.16 -17.92
N GLY A 227 -9.90 -17.76 -18.42
CA GLY A 227 -11.14 -17.08 -18.76
C GLY A 227 -10.92 -15.82 -19.60
N ASN A 228 -11.40 -14.69 -19.09
CA ASN A 228 -11.28 -13.38 -19.72
C ASN A 228 -9.99 -12.61 -19.37
N VAL A 229 -8.97 -13.28 -18.85
CA VAL A 229 -7.64 -12.69 -18.57
C VAL A 229 -6.57 -13.56 -19.21
N ARG A 230 -5.91 -13.05 -20.25
CA ARG A 230 -4.83 -13.72 -20.97
C ARG A 230 -3.49 -13.52 -20.26
N ASP A 231 -3.19 -12.28 -19.89
CA ASP A 231 -1.94 -11.89 -19.22
C ASP A 231 -2.14 -10.64 -18.37
N ARG A 232 -1.05 -10.11 -17.78
CA ARG A 232 -1.09 -8.92 -16.93
C ARG A 232 -1.73 -7.69 -17.57
N THR A 233 -1.64 -7.53 -18.89
CA THR A 233 -2.14 -6.33 -19.58
C THR A 233 -3.66 -6.22 -19.51
N ASP A 234 -4.36 -7.33 -19.30
CA ASP A 234 -5.83 -7.34 -19.16
C ASP A 234 -6.30 -6.84 -17.78
N LEU A 235 -5.40 -6.54 -16.84
CA LEU A 235 -5.72 -5.91 -15.56
C LEU A 235 -5.63 -4.38 -15.59
N PHE A 236 -5.09 -3.81 -16.67
CA PHE A 236 -4.80 -2.39 -16.78
C PHE A 236 -5.78 -1.68 -17.71
N ALA A 237 -5.99 -0.40 -17.43
CA ALA A 237 -6.89 0.45 -18.20
C ALA A 237 -6.36 0.64 -19.63
N ARG A 238 -7.28 0.98 -20.53
CA ARG A 238 -6.94 1.41 -21.88
C ARG A 238 -7.61 2.74 -22.14
N ALA A 239 -6.91 3.64 -22.84
CA ALA A 239 -7.49 4.87 -23.36
C ALA A 239 -8.50 4.54 -24.48
N GLU A 240 -9.29 5.54 -24.88
CA GLU A 240 -10.30 5.40 -25.95
C GLU A 240 -9.70 4.94 -27.28
N ASP A 241 -8.45 5.32 -27.56
CA ASP A 241 -7.71 4.91 -28.76
C ASP A 241 -7.09 3.49 -28.66
N GLY A 242 -7.33 2.79 -27.55
CA GLY A 242 -6.83 1.44 -27.28
C GLY A 242 -5.43 1.38 -26.65
N THR A 243 -4.77 2.53 -26.46
CA THR A 243 -3.45 2.61 -25.80
C THR A 243 -3.55 2.06 -24.39
N LEU A 244 -2.63 1.15 -24.05
CA LEU A 244 -2.55 0.57 -22.72
C LEU A 244 -2.03 1.61 -21.72
N ASP A 245 -2.76 1.83 -20.64
CA ASP A 245 -2.25 2.53 -19.47
C ASP A 245 -1.29 1.59 -18.73
N MET A 246 -0.05 2.01 -18.55
CA MET A 246 0.97 1.16 -17.96
C MET A 246 0.87 1.06 -16.44
N ILE A 247 0.09 1.90 -15.77
CA ILE A 247 0.07 1.99 -14.31
C ILE A 247 -1.32 1.89 -13.68
N HIS A 248 -2.37 2.41 -14.32
CA HIS A 248 -3.72 2.40 -13.74
C HIS A 248 -4.48 1.11 -14.08
N LEU A 249 -5.10 0.53 -13.06
CA LEU A 249 -5.90 -0.68 -13.20
C LEU A 249 -7.27 -0.39 -13.81
N ASN A 250 -7.78 -1.36 -14.56
CA ASN A 250 -9.18 -1.42 -14.96
C ASN A 250 -10.03 -2.10 -13.87
N ASP A 251 -11.30 -2.38 -14.16
CA ASP A 251 -12.22 -3.04 -13.22
C ASP A 251 -11.73 -4.39 -12.69
N LEU A 252 -11.07 -5.21 -13.52
CA LEU A 252 -10.56 -6.52 -13.12
C LEU A 252 -9.41 -6.37 -12.12
N GLY A 253 -8.50 -5.43 -12.39
CA GLY A 253 -7.43 -5.08 -11.45
C GLY A 253 -7.99 -4.51 -10.15
N ASN A 254 -8.92 -3.55 -10.23
CA ASN A 254 -9.56 -2.96 -9.06
C ASN A 254 -10.32 -3.97 -8.21
N TYR A 255 -10.97 -4.96 -8.84
CA TYR A 255 -11.59 -6.07 -8.12
C TYR A 255 -10.57 -6.87 -7.30
N LEU A 256 -9.43 -7.24 -7.89
CA LEU A 256 -8.37 -7.96 -7.17
C LEU A 256 -7.79 -7.14 -6.00
N VAL A 257 -7.61 -5.83 -6.19
CA VAL A 257 -7.18 -4.93 -5.10
C VAL A 257 -8.27 -4.79 -4.02
N ALA A 258 -9.55 -4.77 -4.39
CA ALA A 258 -10.66 -4.74 -3.44
C ALA A 258 -10.74 -6.04 -2.61
N LEU A 259 -10.52 -7.20 -3.22
CA LEU A 259 -10.41 -8.48 -2.49
C LEU A 259 -9.22 -8.48 -1.52
N THR A 260 -8.10 -7.89 -1.95
CA THR A 260 -6.90 -7.72 -1.09
C THR A 260 -7.25 -6.89 0.14
N HIS A 261 -7.89 -5.73 -0.06
CA HIS A 261 -8.33 -4.87 1.05
C HIS A 261 -9.35 -5.57 1.94
N PHE A 262 -10.35 -6.25 1.37
CA PHE A 262 -11.35 -7.00 2.14
C PHE A 262 -10.66 -8.01 3.07
N THR A 263 -9.75 -8.80 2.52
CA THR A 263 -9.08 -9.87 3.26
C THR A 263 -8.24 -9.31 4.41
N VAL A 264 -7.53 -8.19 4.19
CA VAL A 264 -6.73 -7.54 5.22
C VAL A 264 -7.58 -6.83 6.28
N LEU A 265 -8.62 -6.10 5.88
CA LEU A 265 -9.44 -5.31 6.81
C LEU A 265 -10.34 -6.20 7.67
N TYR A 266 -10.95 -7.21 7.06
CA TYR A 266 -11.88 -8.12 7.73
C TYR A 266 -11.23 -9.39 8.24
N LEU A 267 -9.98 -9.69 7.86
CA LEU A 267 -9.26 -10.91 8.27
C LEU A 267 -10.05 -12.18 7.94
N LYS A 268 -10.78 -12.14 6.82
CA LYS A 268 -11.66 -13.20 6.32
C LYS A 268 -11.24 -13.60 4.92
N SER A 269 -11.45 -14.87 4.59
CA SER A 269 -11.22 -15.33 3.23
C SER A 269 -12.19 -14.62 2.27
N PRO A 270 -11.70 -14.08 1.13
CA PRO A 270 -12.53 -13.50 0.09
C PRO A 270 -13.17 -14.57 -0.81
N VAL A 271 -12.86 -15.85 -0.59
CA VAL A 271 -13.33 -16.97 -1.40
C VAL A 271 -14.84 -17.13 -1.28
N GLY A 272 -15.54 -17.10 -2.41
CA GLY A 272 -17.00 -17.18 -2.49
C GLY A 272 -17.71 -15.83 -2.47
N LEU A 273 -16.98 -14.71 -2.40
CA LEU A 273 -17.56 -13.38 -2.56
C LEU A 273 -18.08 -13.15 -4.00
N PRO A 274 -19.05 -12.23 -4.19
CA PRO A 274 -19.51 -11.86 -5.52
C PRO A 274 -18.39 -11.25 -6.36
N ASN A 275 -18.54 -11.35 -7.69
CA ASN A 275 -17.59 -10.83 -8.69
C ASN A 275 -18.22 -9.83 -9.68
N ALA A 276 -19.55 -9.78 -9.78
CA ALA A 276 -20.25 -8.73 -10.51
C ALA A 276 -20.52 -7.57 -9.57
N LEU A 277 -19.73 -6.50 -9.70
CA LEU A 277 -19.80 -5.30 -8.85
C LEU A 277 -20.12 -4.06 -9.67
N LEU A 278 -20.42 -2.97 -8.98
CA LEU A 278 -20.56 -1.64 -9.53
C LEU A 278 -19.28 -0.82 -9.35
N ARG A 279 -19.06 0.13 -10.25
CA ARG A 279 -18.08 1.22 -10.10
C ARG A 279 -18.59 2.27 -9.12
N ALA A 280 -17.74 3.23 -8.77
CA ALA A 280 -18.06 4.30 -7.83
C ALA A 280 -19.22 5.19 -8.29
N ASP A 281 -19.42 5.33 -9.60
CA ASP A 281 -20.52 6.09 -10.21
C ASP A 281 -21.84 5.30 -10.30
N GLY A 282 -21.85 4.04 -9.84
CA GLY A 282 -22.99 3.14 -9.89
C GLY A 282 -23.16 2.37 -11.21
N SER A 283 -22.32 2.62 -12.21
CA SER A 283 -22.31 1.82 -13.44
C SER A 283 -21.80 0.40 -13.19
N SER A 284 -22.20 -0.56 -14.01
CA SER A 284 -21.70 -1.93 -13.90
C SER A 284 -20.23 -2.02 -14.27
N ALA A 285 -19.42 -2.60 -13.39
CA ALA A 285 -18.03 -2.91 -13.67
C ALA A 285 -17.93 -4.14 -14.59
N THR A 286 -16.88 -4.21 -15.41
CA THR A 286 -16.53 -5.42 -16.13
C THR A 286 -16.11 -6.49 -15.13
N ALA A 287 -16.95 -7.52 -14.98
CA ALA A 287 -16.71 -8.59 -14.01
C ALA A 287 -15.65 -9.59 -14.51
N PRO A 288 -14.78 -10.13 -13.63
CA PRO A 288 -14.01 -11.31 -13.96
C PRO A 288 -14.95 -12.50 -14.16
N SER A 289 -14.63 -13.35 -15.15
CA SER A 289 -15.31 -14.65 -15.31
C SER A 289 -15.23 -15.47 -14.02
N PRO A 290 -16.16 -16.41 -13.76
CA PRO A 290 -16.20 -17.15 -12.49
C PRO A 290 -14.87 -17.83 -12.12
N GLU A 291 -14.15 -18.39 -13.09
CA GLU A 291 -12.83 -19.01 -12.89
C GLU A 291 -11.72 -18.00 -12.58
N VAL A 292 -11.73 -16.83 -13.23
CA VAL A 292 -10.80 -15.73 -12.91
C VAL A 292 -11.09 -15.19 -11.51
N ALA A 293 -12.37 -14.95 -11.18
CA ALA A 293 -12.78 -14.48 -9.87
C ALA A 293 -12.34 -15.43 -8.76
N ARG A 294 -12.54 -16.75 -8.97
CA ARG A 294 -12.08 -17.78 -8.04
C ARG A 294 -10.57 -17.73 -7.84
N LEU A 295 -9.80 -17.65 -8.93
CA LEU A 295 -8.34 -17.56 -8.86
C LEU A 295 -7.86 -16.29 -8.15
N MET A 296 -8.50 -15.14 -8.42
CA MET A 296 -8.23 -13.88 -7.74
C MET A 296 -8.46 -13.97 -6.23
N GLN A 297 -9.59 -14.55 -5.80
CA GLN A 297 -9.94 -14.75 -4.39
C GLN A 297 -8.95 -15.68 -3.68
N GLU A 298 -8.65 -16.83 -4.28
CA GLU A 298 -7.68 -17.79 -3.71
C GLU A 298 -6.28 -17.20 -3.64
N THR A 299 -5.87 -16.41 -4.65
CA THR A 299 -4.56 -15.76 -4.67
C THR A 299 -4.45 -14.72 -3.55
N ALA A 300 -5.45 -13.84 -3.41
CA ALA A 300 -5.47 -12.83 -2.35
C ALA A 300 -5.38 -13.48 -0.96
N ASP A 301 -6.20 -14.51 -0.68
CA ASP A 301 -6.17 -15.24 0.60
C ASP A 301 -4.79 -15.88 0.85
N SER A 302 -4.25 -16.58 -0.15
CA SER A 302 -2.98 -17.30 -0.03
C SER A 302 -1.81 -16.36 0.25
N VAL A 303 -1.70 -15.26 -0.50
CA VAL A 303 -0.62 -14.29 -0.34
C VAL A 303 -0.69 -13.63 1.03
N ILE A 304 -1.87 -13.17 1.44
CA ILE A 304 -2.04 -12.45 2.70
C ILE A 304 -1.71 -13.33 3.91
N ARG A 305 -2.17 -14.59 3.91
CA ARG A 305 -1.86 -15.56 4.97
C ARG A 305 -0.37 -15.89 5.04
N LYS A 306 0.28 -16.08 3.90
CA LYS A 306 1.71 -16.40 3.83
C LYS A 306 2.62 -15.23 4.19
N LEU A 307 2.20 -14.00 3.91
CA LEU A 307 3.06 -12.83 4.07
C LEU A 307 3.32 -12.50 5.56
N GLY A 308 2.32 -12.73 6.43
CA GLY A 308 2.42 -12.50 7.87
C GLY A 308 2.57 -11.03 8.27
N LEU A 309 2.28 -10.09 7.38
CA LEU A 309 2.44 -8.64 7.59
C LEU A 309 1.11 -7.87 7.62
N SER A 310 -0.01 -8.55 7.38
CA SER A 310 -1.34 -7.93 7.27
C SER A 310 -2.20 -8.06 8.53
N GLY A 311 -1.67 -8.66 9.59
CA GLY A 311 -2.42 -8.95 10.83
C GLY A 311 -3.36 -10.16 10.72
N ALA A 312 -3.45 -10.80 9.55
CA ALA A 312 -4.16 -12.07 9.36
C ALA A 312 -3.34 -13.25 9.91
N ALA A 313 -4.04 -14.25 10.45
CA ALA A 313 -3.43 -15.52 10.81
C ALA A 313 -3.08 -16.33 9.55
N ALA A 314 -1.99 -17.10 9.63
CA ALA A 314 -1.54 -18.01 8.58
C ALA A 314 -2.58 -19.11 8.29
#